data_AF-A0A328TPB8-F1
#
_entry.id   AF-A0A328TPB8-F1
#
_cell.length_a   1.000
_cell.length_b   1.000
_cell.length_c   1.000
_cell.angle_alpha   90.00
_cell.angle_beta   90.00
_cell.angle_gamma   90.00
#
_symmetry.space_group_name_H-M   'P 1'
#
loop_
_entity.id
_entity.type
_entity.pdbx_description
1 polymer ?
#
loop_
_entity_poly.entity_id
_entity_poly.type
_entity_poly.pdbx_seq_one_letter_code
_entity_poly.pdbx_strand_id
1 'polypeptide(L)' 'MRAIIIACAVNLDGRREIIGMGIGKSEAKAFWLAFLLSLKERGLEGVKL' A
#
# COMPACT_ATOMS: atom_id res chain seq x y z
N MET A 1 -13.69 -5.08 13.00
CA MET A 1 -14.02 -5.15 11.56
C MET A 1 -12.76 -5.53 10.78
N ARG A 2 -12.87 -6.43 9.78
CA ARG A 2 -11.77 -6.71 8.84
C ARG A 2 -12.07 -5.99 7.54
N ALA A 3 -11.04 -5.40 6.93
CA ALA A 3 -11.13 -4.75 5.64
C ALA A 3 -10.03 -5.25 4.71
N ILE A 4 -10.28 -5.07 3.42
CA ILE A 4 -9.29 -5.25 2.37
C ILE A 4 -8.87 -3.86 1.93
N ILE A 5 -7.56 -3.63 1.92
CA ILE A 5 -6.95 -2.40 1.45
C ILE A 5 -6.23 -2.70 0.14
N ILE A 6 -6.50 -1.88 -0.86
CA ILE A 6 -5.91 -1.97 -2.19
C ILE A 6 -5.08 -0.70 -2.41
N ALA A 7 -3.80 -0.85 -2.73
CA ALA A 7 -2.95 0.25 -3.15
C ALA A 7 -2.95 0.34 -4.68
N CYS A 8 -3.39 1.48 -5.20
CA CYS A 8 -3.35 1.82 -6.62
C CYS A 8 -2.29 2.90 -6.86
N ALA A 9 -1.56 2.80 -7.97
CA ALA A 9 -0.64 3.82 -8.43
C ALA A 9 -0.81 4.11 -9.92
N VAL A 10 -0.22 5.21 -10.38
CA VAL A 10 -0.08 5.53 -11.80
C VAL A 10 1.39 5.36 -12.16
N ASN A 11 1.69 4.52 -13.14
CA ASN A 11 3.06 4.31 -13.60
C ASN A 11 3.51 5.42 -14.56
N LEU A 12 4.78 5.37 -14.98
CA LEU A 12 5.39 6.40 -15.84
C LEU A 12 4.71 6.54 -17.21
N ASP A 13 4.00 5.51 -17.66
CA ASP A 13 3.21 5.54 -18.90
C ASP A 13 1.80 6.14 -18.70
N GLY A 14 1.50 6.65 -17.49
CA GLY A 14 0.20 7.22 -17.15
C GLY A 14 -0.90 6.18 -16.91
N ARG A 15 -0.55 4.90 -16.76
CA ARG A 15 -1.53 3.82 -16.54
C ARG A 15 -1.73 3.56 -15.06
N ARG A 16 -2.99 3.34 -14.67
CA ARG A 16 -3.34 2.90 -13.32
C ARG A 16 -3.07 1.42 -13.15
N GLU A 17 -2.44 1.06 -12.05
CA GLU A 17 -2.15 -0.32 -11.69
C GLU A 17 -2.33 -0.56 -10.19
N ILE A 18 -2.60 -1.82 -9.84
CA ILE A 18 -2.62 -2.27 -8.45
C ILE A 18 -1.20 -2.65 -8.05
N ILE A 19 -0.66 -1.97 -7.05
CA ILE A 19 0.71 -2.20 -6.58
C ILE A 19 0.77 -2.99 -5.28
N GLY A 20 -0.35 -3.24 -4.62
CA GLY A 20 -0.40 -4.03 -3.39
C GLY A 20 -1.81 -4.24 -2.84
N MET A 21 -1.95 -5.30 -2.03
CA MET A 21 -3.17 -5.62 -1.30
C MET A 21 -2.81 -6.05 0.12
N GLY A 22 -3.57 -5.59 1.11
CA GLY A 22 -3.45 -6.01 2.50
C GLY A 22 -4.80 -6.33 3.10
N ILE A 23 -4.87 -7.36 3.95
CA ILE A 23 -6.09 -7.74 4.67
C ILE A 23 -5.82 -7.57 6.15
N GLY A 24 -6.63 -6.77 6.84
CA GLY A 24 -6.38 -6.48 8.24
C GLY A 24 -7.49 -5.71 8.94
N LYS A 25 -7.20 -5.28 10.17
CA LYS A 25 -8.08 -4.35 10.89
C LYS A 25 -7.85 -2.95 10.31
N SER A 26 -8.86 -2.41 9.64
CA SER A 26 -8.78 -1.14 8.88
C SER A 26 -8.34 0.08 9.71
N GLU A 27 -8.55 0.03 11.02
CA GLU A 27 -8.32 1.15 11.95
C GLU A 27 -6.97 1.04 12.70
N ALA A 28 -6.19 -0.01 12.44
CA ALA A 28 -4.94 -0.24 13.16
C ALA A 28 -3.77 0.51 12.51
N LYS A 29 -3.22 1.52 13.21
CA LYS A 29 -2.01 2.26 12.78
C LYS A 29 -0.83 1.34 12.42
N ALA A 30 -0.61 0.30 13.23
CA ALA A 30 0.46 -0.69 12.97
C ALA A 30 0.27 -1.45 11.66
N PHE A 31 -0.99 -1.72 11.26
CA PHE A 31 -1.29 -2.38 9.99
C PHE A 31 -0.93 -1.49 8.81
N TRP A 32 -1.36 -0.22 8.83
CA TRP A 32 -1.03 0.73 7.76
C TRP A 32 0.48 0.96 7.63
N LEU A 33 1.19 1.08 8.76
CA LEU A 33 2.65 1.21 8.75
C LEU A 33 3.32 -0.03 8.13
N ALA A 34 2.97 -1.23 8.59
CA ALA A 34 3.51 -2.48 8.05
C ALA A 34 3.19 -2.64 6.56
N PHE A 35 1.97 -2.29 6.14
CA PHE A 35 1.57 -2.33 4.75
C PHE A 35 2.41 -1.39 3.88
N LEU A 36 2.55 -0.12 4.27
CA LEU A 36 3.35 0.85 3.51
C LEU A 36 4.85 0.48 3.49
N LEU A 37 5.39 -0.04 4.59
CA LEU A 37 6.76 -0.57 4.64
C LEU A 37 6.94 -1.72 3.64
N SER A 38 5.98 -2.65 3.53
CA SER A 38 6.03 -3.73 2.55
C SER A 38 5.98 -3.24 1.09
N LEU A 39 5.37 -2.08 0.82
CA LEU A 39 5.44 -1.47 -0.51
C LEU A 39 6.85 -0.91 -0.75
N LYS A 40 7.42 -0.23 0.24
CA LYS A 40 8.78 0.33 0.17
C LYS A 40 9.85 -0.74 -0.01
N GLU A 41 9.76 -1.86 0.71
CA GLU A 41 10.68 -3.01 0.56
C GLU A 41 10.65 -3.64 -0.84
N ARG A 42 9.53 -3.51 -1.56
CA ARG A 42 9.40 -3.97 -2.95
C ARG A 42 9.84 -2.92 -3.97
N GLY A 43 10.49 -1.85 -3.54
CA GLY A 43 11.04 -0.81 -4.40
C GLY A 43 10.09 0.37 -4.65
N LEU A 44 9.01 0.53 -3.87
CA LEU A 44 8.24 1.77 -3.94
C LEU A 44 9.03 2.91 -3.27
N GLU A 45 9.48 3.85 -4.09
CA GLU A 45 10.27 5.00 -3.64
C GLU A 45 9.41 6.26 -3.42
N GLY A 46 9.98 7.26 -2.75
CA GLY A 46 9.31 8.54 -2.49
C GLY A 46 8.20 8.51 -1.42
N VAL A 47 7.95 7.38 -0.78
CA VAL A 47 6.98 7.24 0.32
C VAL A 47 7.45 8.02 1.55
N LYS A 48 6.63 8.95 2.04
CA LYS A 48 6.80 9.62 3.35
C LYS A 48 5.89 8.94 4.37
N LEU A 49 6.50 8.44 5.45
CA LEU A 49 5.82 7.74 6.56
C LEU A 49 5.71 8.66 7.78
#